data_AF-A0A653DWF2-F1
#
_entry.id   AF-A0A653DWF2-F1
#
_cell.length_a   1.000
_cell.length_b   1.000
_cell.length_c   1.000
_cell.angle_alpha   90.00
_cell.angle_beta   90.00
_cell.angle_gamma   90.00
#
_symmetry.space_group_name_H-M   'P 1'
#
loop_
_entity.id
_entity.type
_entity.pdbx_description
1 polymer ?
#
loop_
_entity_poly.entity_id
_entity_poly.type
_entity_poly.pdbx_seq_one_letter_code
_entity_poly.pdbx_strand_id
1 'polypeptide(L)'
;MEMEVEEDLGHNNSNIASPVIEILENYGWYILFTTIGCTYLYQNFLKPHIDKFRQKKEEEDYAAKYHKDPDVLVSRLTAQERRINELQEKYKREAEEYKKKMEEKEAKKKEAQLEKLGDEGGRKLGSAKKSFRPEYHPLMGSGSVSSYRPPKRSACSGGGCG
;
A
#
# COMPACT_ATOMS: atom_id res chain seq x y z
N MET A 1 27.73 -26.88 65.17
CA MET A 1 28.79 -27.03 64.16
C MET A 1 29.28 -28.45 64.38
N GLU A 2 28.92 -29.48 63.62
CA GLU A 2 28.38 -29.65 62.25
C GLU A 2 27.48 -30.91 62.28
N MET A 3 26.26 -30.89 61.71
CA MET A 3 25.87 -31.47 60.42
C MET A 3 26.42 -32.87 60.11
N GLU A 4 25.61 -33.90 60.35
CA GLU A 4 25.59 -35.12 59.54
C GLU A 4 24.12 -35.46 59.23
N VAL A 5 23.68 -34.98 58.06
CA VAL A 5 22.45 -35.38 57.39
C VAL A 5 22.90 -35.82 56.00
N GLU A 6 23.12 -37.11 55.79
CA GLU A 6 22.98 -37.78 54.50
C GLU A 6 23.20 -39.29 54.67
N GLU A 7 22.51 -40.07 53.83
CA GLU A 7 22.57 -41.55 53.68
C GLU A 7 21.42 -42.40 54.28
N ASP A 8 20.16 -42.10 53.93
CA ASP A 8 19.05 -43.07 54.09
C ASP A 8 18.22 -43.30 52.81
N LEU A 9 18.78 -43.00 51.63
CA LEU A 9 18.11 -43.22 50.34
C LEU A 9 18.55 -44.49 49.60
N GLY A 10 19.51 -45.26 50.11
CA GLY A 10 20.13 -46.38 49.38
C GLY A 10 19.41 -47.73 49.48
N HIS A 11 18.71 -48.02 50.58
CA HIS A 11 18.26 -49.39 50.89
C HIS A 11 16.88 -49.76 50.32
N ASN A 12 16.01 -48.79 50.08
CA ASN A 12 14.69 -49.03 49.47
C ASN A 12 14.77 -49.19 47.94
N ASN A 13 15.85 -48.68 47.34
CA ASN A 13 16.05 -48.69 45.89
C ASN A 13 16.50 -50.07 45.38
N SER A 14 17.29 -50.83 46.14
CA SER A 14 17.79 -52.15 45.71
C SER A 14 16.67 -53.19 45.59
N ASN A 15 15.72 -53.20 46.53
CA ASN A 15 14.57 -54.12 46.53
C ASN A 15 13.56 -53.85 45.40
N ILE A 16 13.44 -52.59 44.95
CA ILE A 16 12.60 -52.19 43.83
C ILE A 16 13.36 -52.32 42.49
N ALA A 17 14.68 -52.09 42.50
CA ALA A 17 15.51 -52.16 41.31
C ALA A 17 15.59 -53.58 40.74
N SER A 18 15.71 -54.62 41.56
CA SER A 18 15.82 -56.01 41.06
C SER A 18 14.67 -56.44 40.14
N PRO A 19 13.37 -56.32 40.52
CA PRO A 19 12.27 -56.67 39.61
C PRO A 19 12.14 -55.68 38.44
N VAL A 20 12.47 -54.40 38.64
CA VAL A 20 12.43 -53.40 37.55
C VAL A 20 13.49 -53.67 36.49
N ILE A 21 14.69 -54.11 36.88
CA ILE A 21 15.77 -54.46 35.94
C ILE A 21 15.39 -55.69 35.12
N GLU A 22 14.79 -56.72 35.73
CA GLU A 22 14.31 -57.91 35.00
C GLU A 22 13.20 -57.56 33.99
N ILE A 23 12.27 -56.67 34.39
CA ILE A 23 11.24 -56.14 33.49
C ILE A 23 11.86 -55.30 32.37
N LEU A 24 12.91 -54.52 32.65
CA LEU A 24 13.57 -53.69 31.65
C LEU A 24 14.38 -54.53 30.66
N GLU A 25 15.04 -55.60 31.11
CA GLU A 25 15.79 -56.52 30.25
C GLU A 25 14.88 -57.29 29.30
N ASN A 26 13.74 -57.80 29.80
CA ASN A 26 12.80 -58.55 28.96
C ASN A 26 11.82 -57.67 28.16
N TYR A 27 11.41 -56.51 28.69
CA TYR A 27 10.35 -55.68 28.11
C TYR A 27 10.78 -54.26 27.72
N GLY A 28 12.05 -53.88 27.88
CA GLY A 28 12.54 -52.54 27.53
C GLY A 28 12.28 -52.17 26.07
N TRP A 29 12.39 -53.14 25.16
CA TRP A 29 12.10 -52.92 23.74
C TRP A 29 10.62 -52.63 23.47
N TYR A 30 9.68 -53.26 24.19
CA TYR A 30 8.26 -52.92 24.06
C TYR A 30 7.99 -51.49 24.54
N ILE A 31 8.63 -51.05 25.63
CA ILE A 31 8.50 -49.67 26.10
C ILE A 31 9.06 -48.69 25.06
N LEU A 32 10.20 -49.01 24.43
CA LEU A 32 10.76 -48.20 23.34
C LEU A 32 9.84 -48.13 22.12
N PHE A 33 9.31 -49.25 21.62
CA PHE A 33 8.39 -49.21 20.48
C PHE A 33 7.06 -48.53 20.83
N THR A 34 6.58 -48.69 22.05
CA THR A 34 5.35 -48.04 22.52
C THR A 34 5.55 -46.53 22.60
N THR A 35 6.66 -46.07 23.18
CA THR A 35 6.97 -44.63 23.27
C THR A 35 7.23 -44.02 21.89
N ILE A 36 7.97 -44.69 21.01
CA ILE A 36 8.17 -44.26 19.62
C ILE A 36 6.84 -44.23 18.86
N GLY A 37 6.01 -45.27 19.00
CA GLY A 37 4.69 -45.35 18.38
C GLY A 37 3.76 -44.24 18.86
N CYS A 38 3.66 -44.03 20.18
CA CYS A 38 2.85 -42.96 20.77
C CYS A 38 3.32 -41.57 20.34
N THR A 39 4.63 -41.33 20.31
CA THR A 39 5.18 -40.03 19.86
C THR A 39 4.94 -39.81 18.37
N TYR A 40 5.11 -40.83 17.53
CA TYR A 40 4.80 -40.75 16.11
C TYR A 40 3.30 -40.50 15.86
N LEU A 41 2.42 -41.23 16.54
CA LEU A 41 0.97 -41.02 16.45
C LEU A 41 0.56 -39.63 16.92
N TYR A 42 1.12 -39.14 18.03
CA TYR A 42 0.86 -37.79 18.54
C TYR A 42 1.32 -36.73 17.54
N GLN A 43 2.53 -36.86 17.00
CA GLN A 43 3.08 -35.91 16.04
C GLN A 43 2.34 -35.92 14.70
N ASN A 44 1.95 -37.08 14.20
CA ASN A 44 1.36 -37.21 12.87
C ASN A 44 -0.15 -36.95 12.85
N PHE A 45 -0.87 -37.28 13.92
CA PHE A 45 -2.33 -37.14 13.94
C PHE A 45 -2.83 -36.02 14.85
N LEU A 46 -2.33 -35.96 16.09
CA LEU A 46 -2.87 -35.02 17.08
C LEU A 46 -2.37 -33.59 16.83
N LYS A 47 -1.07 -33.39 16.61
CA LYS A 47 -0.52 -32.05 16.32
C LYS A 47 -1.22 -31.34 15.15
N PRO A 48 -1.32 -31.91 13.93
CA PRO A 48 -1.93 -31.19 12.82
C PRO A 48 -3.42 -30.91 13.02
N HIS A 49 -4.14 -31.75 13.76
CA HIS A 49 -5.55 -31.50 14.04
C HIS A 49 -5.74 -30.37 15.07
N ILE A 50 -4.91 -30.34 16.10
CA ILE A 50 -4.88 -29.27 17.11
C ILE A 50 -4.43 -27.95 16.47
N ASP A 51 -3.38 -27.98 15.66
CA ASP A 51 -2.85 -26.80 14.97
C ASP A 51 -3.88 -26.21 14.01
N LYS A 52 -4.61 -27.03 13.25
CA LYS A 52 -5.72 -26.58 12.39
C LYS A 52 -6.85 -25.92 13.19
N PHE A 53 -7.20 -26.48 14.34
CA PHE A 53 -8.23 -25.90 15.19
C PHE A 53 -7.78 -24.56 15.79
N ARG A 54 -6.52 -24.47 16.21
CA ARG A 54 -5.92 -23.22 16.68
C ARG A 54 -5.90 -22.16 15.58
N GLN A 55 -5.47 -22.53 14.37
CA GLN A 55 -5.45 -21.64 13.21
C GLN A 55 -6.84 -21.12 12.86
N LYS A 56 -7.87 -21.98 12.82
CA LYS A 56 -9.25 -21.55 12.56
C LYS A 56 -9.73 -20.53 13.59
N LYS A 57 -9.42 -20.75 14.87
CA LYS A 57 -9.79 -19.80 15.93
C LYS A 57 -9.04 -18.47 15.76
N GLU A 58 -7.76 -18.51 15.44
CA GLU A 58 -6.95 -17.32 15.15
C GLU A 58 -7.49 -16.55 13.91
N GLU A 59 -7.90 -17.27 12.87
CA GLU A 59 -8.53 -16.71 11.66
C GLU A 59 -9.89 -16.07 11.97
N GLU A 60 -10.72 -16.71 12.80
CA GLU A 60 -12.01 -16.17 13.24
C GLU A 60 -11.83 -14.91 14.10
N ASP A 61 -10.85 -14.92 15.02
CA ASP A 61 -10.50 -13.77 15.84
C ASP A 61 -9.95 -12.62 14.98
N TYR A 62 -9.13 -12.93 13.98
CA TYR A 62 -8.64 -11.96 13.00
C TYR A 62 -9.80 -11.40 12.15
N ALA A 63 -10.66 -12.28 11.64
CA ALA A 63 -11.81 -11.89 10.83
C ALA A 63 -12.81 -11.05 11.62
N ALA A 64 -13.02 -11.35 12.91
CA ALA A 64 -13.82 -10.50 13.78
C ALA A 64 -13.22 -9.09 13.87
N LYS A 65 -11.93 -9.01 14.20
CA LYS A 65 -11.23 -7.72 14.39
C LYS A 65 -11.10 -6.89 13.11
N TYR A 66 -10.94 -7.52 11.95
CA TYR A 66 -10.67 -6.81 10.69
C TYR A 66 -11.88 -6.67 9.77
N HIS A 67 -12.86 -7.58 9.84
CA HIS A 67 -14.06 -7.52 8.99
C HIS A 67 -15.33 -7.09 9.71
N LYS A 68 -15.44 -7.32 11.02
CA LYS A 68 -16.65 -6.95 11.79
C LYS A 68 -16.52 -5.58 12.46
N ASP A 69 -15.31 -5.10 12.69
CA ASP A 69 -15.08 -3.84 13.39
C ASP A 69 -15.13 -2.63 12.42
N PRO A 70 -16.19 -1.80 12.48
CA PRO A 70 -16.27 -0.59 11.64
C PRO A 70 -15.19 0.43 11.99
N ASP A 71 -14.70 0.44 13.23
CA ASP A 71 -13.72 1.41 13.74
C ASP A 71 -12.37 1.33 13.03
N VAL A 72 -11.93 0.11 12.67
CA VAL A 72 -10.68 -0.09 11.92
C VAL A 72 -10.79 0.51 10.52
N LEU A 73 -11.94 0.37 9.87
CA LEU A 73 -12.20 0.98 8.56
C LEU A 73 -12.22 2.50 8.68
N VAL A 74 -12.90 3.05 9.68
CA VAL A 74 -12.95 4.50 9.95
C VAL A 74 -11.54 5.04 10.19
N SER A 75 -10.69 4.35 10.95
CA SER A 75 -9.30 4.79 11.20
C SER A 75 -8.48 4.88 9.90
N ARG A 76 -8.68 3.94 8.96
CA ARG A 76 -8.00 3.95 7.65
C ARG A 76 -8.52 5.08 6.76
N LEU A 77 -9.84 5.26 6.71
CA LEU A 77 -10.47 6.30 5.91
C LEU A 77 -10.06 7.69 6.39
N THR A 78 -10.10 7.93 7.70
CA THR A 78 -9.66 9.22 8.28
C THR A 78 -8.17 9.48 8.03
N ALA A 79 -7.31 8.46 8.08
CA ALA A 79 -5.90 8.62 7.70
C ALA A 79 -5.71 8.97 6.22
N GLN A 80 -6.53 8.38 5.33
CA GLN A 80 -6.51 8.70 3.91
C GLN A 80 -7.03 10.11 3.63
N GLU A 81 -8.14 10.51 4.26
CA GLU A 81 -8.71 11.86 4.15
C GLU A 81 -7.71 12.94 4.58
N ARG A 82 -6.97 12.71 5.68
CA ARG A 82 -5.90 13.63 6.11
C ARG A 82 -4.85 13.85 5.03
N ARG A 83 -4.36 12.77 4.41
CA ARG A 83 -3.37 12.88 3.30
C ARG A 83 -3.94 13.62 2.09
N ILE A 84 -5.21 13.37 1.75
CA ILE A 84 -5.87 14.07 0.65
C ILE A 84 -5.99 15.56 0.97
N ASN A 85 -6.36 15.93 2.19
CA ASN A 85 -6.48 17.32 2.61
C ASN A 85 -5.13 18.04 2.56
N GLU A 86 -4.07 17.42 3.08
CA GLU A 86 -2.70 17.97 2.99
C GLU A 86 -2.26 18.20 1.55
N LEU A 87 -2.59 17.28 0.64
CA LEU A 87 -2.26 17.40 -0.77
C LEU A 87 -3.08 18.51 -1.46
N GLN A 88 -4.37 18.62 -1.13
CA GLN A 88 -5.22 19.70 -1.63
C GLN A 88 -4.71 21.07 -1.16
N GLU A 89 -4.25 21.20 0.08
CA GLU A 89 -3.66 22.44 0.57
C GLU A 89 -2.39 22.82 -0.20
N LYS A 90 -1.51 21.85 -0.48
CA LYS A 90 -0.30 22.10 -1.30
C LYS A 90 -0.68 22.61 -2.68
N TYR A 91 -1.62 21.95 -3.37
CA TYR A 91 -2.08 22.42 -4.68
C TYR A 91 -2.73 23.79 -4.64
N LYS A 92 -3.49 24.11 -3.59
CA LYS A 92 -4.06 25.46 -3.40
C LYS A 92 -2.96 26.52 -3.27
N ARG A 93 -1.93 26.26 -2.45
CA ARG A 93 -0.79 27.17 -2.29
C ARG A 93 -0.03 27.38 -3.59
N GLU A 94 0.28 26.30 -4.31
CA GLU A 94 0.95 26.37 -5.61
C GLU A 94 0.12 27.11 -6.67
N ALA A 95 -1.21 26.89 -6.68
CA ALA A 95 -2.11 27.60 -7.57
C ALA A 95 -2.16 29.11 -7.26
N GLU A 96 -2.16 29.50 -5.99
CA GLU A 96 -2.09 30.91 -5.57
C GLU A 96 -0.75 31.55 -5.94
N GLU A 97 0.37 30.86 -5.72
CA GLU A 97 1.69 31.34 -6.14
C GLU A 97 1.80 31.50 -7.66
N TYR A 98 1.24 30.56 -8.43
CA TYR A 98 1.22 30.64 -9.88
C TYR A 98 0.37 31.81 -10.35
N LYS A 99 -0.81 32.01 -9.76
CA LYS A 99 -1.67 33.18 -10.04
C LYS A 99 -0.94 34.49 -9.79
N LYS A 100 -0.28 34.64 -8.63
CA LYS A 100 0.54 35.83 -8.31
C LYS A 100 1.66 36.06 -9.32
N LYS A 101 2.40 35.01 -9.69
CA LYS A 101 3.47 35.09 -10.70
C LYS A 101 2.93 35.49 -12.08
N MET A 102 1.73 35.06 -12.44
CA MET A 102 1.08 35.43 -13.69
C MET A 102 0.63 36.89 -13.67
N GLU A 103 0.00 37.33 -12.59
CA GLU A 103 -0.41 38.73 -12.39
C GLU A 103 0.80 39.69 -12.43
N GLU A 104 1.93 39.34 -11.78
CA GLU A 104 3.16 40.12 -11.85
C GLU A 104 3.73 40.19 -13.28
N LYS A 105 3.72 39.08 -14.02
CA LYS A 105 4.17 39.06 -15.42
C LYS A 105 3.25 39.89 -16.31
N GLU A 106 1.95 39.87 -16.06
CA GLU A 106 0.98 40.70 -16.79
C GLU A 106 1.13 42.18 -16.46
N ALA A 107 1.35 42.53 -15.20
CA ALA A 107 1.62 43.91 -14.77
C ALA A 107 2.90 44.44 -15.43
N LYS A 108 4.01 43.69 -15.37
CA LYS A 108 5.27 44.07 -16.04
C LYS A 108 5.12 44.21 -17.56
N LYS A 109 4.33 43.34 -18.20
CA LYS A 109 4.02 43.45 -19.63
C LYS A 109 3.21 44.72 -19.93
N LYS A 110 2.22 45.05 -19.10
CA LYS A 110 1.43 46.28 -19.25
C LYS A 110 2.29 47.52 -19.05
N GLU A 111 3.17 47.54 -18.05
CA GLU A 111 4.12 48.63 -17.82
C GLU A 111 5.08 48.80 -18.99
N ALA A 112 5.70 47.72 -19.47
CA ALA A 112 6.60 47.77 -20.63
C ALA A 112 5.88 48.18 -21.91
N GLN A 113 4.61 47.82 -22.09
CA GLN A 113 3.78 48.33 -23.19
C GLN A 113 3.53 49.83 -23.04
N LEU A 114 3.20 50.29 -21.84
CA LEU A 114 2.91 51.70 -21.56
C LEU A 114 4.16 52.58 -21.72
N GLU A 115 5.33 52.09 -21.31
CA GLU A 115 6.64 52.73 -21.54
C GLU A 115 6.94 52.84 -23.03
N LYS A 116 6.80 51.75 -23.80
CA LYS A 116 6.99 51.77 -25.26
C LYS A 116 6.02 52.72 -25.97
N LEU A 117 4.75 52.73 -25.57
CA LEU A 117 3.76 53.68 -26.12
C LEU A 117 4.02 55.14 -25.67
N GLY A 118 4.63 55.35 -24.51
CA GLY A 118 5.02 56.67 -24.02
C GLY A 118 6.18 57.27 -24.80
N ASP A 119 7.17 56.45 -25.16
CA ASP A 119 8.31 56.84 -25.99
C ASP A 119 7.96 56.93 -27.48
N GLU A 120 7.12 56.02 -27.98
CA GLU A 120 6.57 56.06 -29.34
C GLU A 120 5.39 57.03 -29.42
N GLY A 121 5.67 58.33 -29.42
CA GLY A 121 4.69 59.41 -29.60
C GLY A 121 3.64 59.07 -30.67
N GLY A 122 2.37 59.05 -30.25
CA GLY A 122 1.24 58.49 -30.99
C GLY A 122 1.17 58.93 -32.45
N ARG A 123 1.56 58.03 -33.36
CA ARG A 123 1.30 58.20 -34.79
C ARG A 123 -0.16 57.88 -35.07
N LYS A 124 -0.94 58.86 -35.54
CA LYS A 124 -2.30 58.65 -36.04
C LYS A 124 -2.27 57.52 -37.09
N LEU A 125 -2.80 56.35 -36.73
CA LEU A 125 -3.17 55.33 -37.70
C LEU A 125 -4.24 55.96 -38.58
N GLY A 126 -3.86 56.34 -39.80
CA GLY A 126 -4.77 56.86 -40.80
C GLY A 126 -5.96 55.92 -40.95
N SER A 127 -7.15 56.49 -41.17
CA SER A 127 -8.41 55.76 -41.37
C SER A 127 -8.37 54.91 -42.63
N ALA A 128 -7.62 53.82 -42.63
CA ALA A 128 -7.70 52.82 -43.66
C ALA A 128 -8.93 51.96 -43.35
N LYS A 129 -10.08 52.35 -43.91
CA LYS A 129 -11.22 51.46 -44.13
C LYS A 129 -10.73 50.23 -44.89
N LYS A 130 -10.29 49.19 -44.18
CA LYS A 130 -10.20 47.85 -44.76
C LYS A 130 -11.57 47.21 -44.54
N SER A 131 -12.31 47.11 -45.63
CA SER A 131 -13.55 46.34 -45.70
C SER A 131 -13.24 44.91 -45.22
N PHE A 132 -13.71 44.56 -44.03
CA PHE A 132 -13.81 43.16 -43.63
C PHE A 132 -14.68 42.46 -44.67
N ARG A 133 -14.15 41.41 -45.32
CA ARG A 133 -14.99 40.56 -46.16
C ARG A 133 -16.00 39.88 -45.22
N PRO A 134 -17.31 39.94 -45.52
CA PRO A 134 -18.36 39.45 -44.62
C PRO A 134 -18.27 37.94 -44.32
N GLU A 135 -17.46 37.21 -45.08
CA GLU A 135 -17.27 35.76 -44.97
C GLU A 135 -16.14 35.34 -44.02
N TYR A 136 -15.33 36.29 -43.53
CA TYR A 136 -14.23 35.98 -42.62
C TYR A 136 -14.60 36.32 -41.18
N HIS A 137 -15.12 35.32 -40.45
CA HIS A 137 -15.30 35.41 -39.00
C HIS A 137 -14.02 34.87 -38.33
N PRO A 138 -13.24 35.67 -37.59
CA PRO A 138 -11.96 35.24 -37.02
C PRO A 138 -12.07 34.14 -35.95
N LEU A 139 -13.30 33.80 -35.52
CA LEU A 139 -13.62 32.60 -34.72
C LEU A 139 -13.97 31.36 -35.55
N MET A 140 -14.26 31.51 -36.84
CA MET A 140 -14.56 30.42 -37.77
C MET A 140 -13.42 30.38 -38.79
N GLY A 141 -12.29 29.81 -38.38
CA GLY A 141 -11.18 29.58 -39.30
C GLY A 141 -11.67 28.85 -40.53
N SER A 142 -11.33 29.35 -41.72
CA SER A 142 -11.53 28.65 -43.00
C SER A 142 -10.55 27.47 -43.08
N GLY A 143 -10.75 26.49 -42.20
CA GLY A 143 -10.08 25.22 -42.20
C GLY A 143 -11.11 24.18 -42.58
N SER A 144 -11.11 23.80 -43.85
CA SER A 144 -11.56 22.48 -44.27
C SER A 144 -11.12 21.48 -43.20
N VAL A 145 -12.06 20.66 -42.72
CA VAL A 145 -11.92 19.64 -41.68
C VAL A 145 -10.53 18.99 -41.73
N SER A 146 -9.56 19.57 -41.03
CA SER A 146 -8.25 18.96 -40.82
C SER A 146 -8.42 18.05 -39.62
N SER A 147 -9.14 16.96 -39.84
CA SER A 147 -9.10 15.78 -38.99
C SER A 147 -7.75 15.10 -39.20
N TYR A 148 -6.67 15.75 -38.75
CA TYR A 148 -5.40 15.09 -38.61
C TYR A 148 -5.53 14.03 -37.52
N ARG A 149 -5.73 12.78 -37.93
CA ARG A 149 -5.66 11.63 -37.04
C ARG A 149 -4.21 11.14 -37.08
N PRO A 150 -3.43 11.29 -35.99
CA PRO A 150 -2.05 10.81 -36.00
C PRO A 150 -2.04 9.29 -36.26
N PRO A 151 -1.09 8.79 -37.08
CA PRO A 151 -0.94 7.36 -37.26
C PRO A 151 -0.64 6.70 -35.91
N LYS A 152 -1.36 5.62 -35.58
CA LYS A 152 -1.12 4.87 -34.35
C LYS A 152 0.31 4.32 -34.39
N ARG A 153 1.18 4.89 -33.56
CA ARG A 153 2.51 4.33 -33.27
C ARG A 153 2.32 3.17 -32.29
N SER A 154 1.85 2.03 -32.79
CA SER A 154 1.97 0.75 -32.08
C SER A 154 2.79 -0.17 -32.97
N ALA A 155 3.86 -0.77 -32.42
CA ALA A 155 4.73 -1.73 -33.11
C ALA A 155 4.04 -3.07 -33.44
N CYS A 156 2.70 -3.11 -33.40
CA CYS A 156 1.89 -4.30 -33.59
C CYS A 156 0.92 -4.02 -34.75
N SER A 157 1.15 -4.68 -35.88
CA SER A 157 0.41 -4.56 -37.13
C SER A 157 -0.88 -5.41 -37.18
N GLY A 158 -1.35 -5.94 -36.06
CA GLY A 158 -2.55 -6.76 -35.99
C GLY A 158 -3.21 -6.59 -34.63
N GLY A 159 -4.53 -6.39 -34.62
CA GLY A 159 -5.31 -6.03 -33.44
C GLY A 159 -5.10 -6.97 -32.25
N GLY A 160 -5.17 -6.39 -31.05
CA GLY A 160 -5.18 -7.12 -29.78
C GLY A 160 -4.11 -6.65 -28.81
N CYS A 161 -4.25 -5.44 -28.28
CA CYS A 161 -3.60 -5.05 -27.02
C CYS A 161 -4.66 -4.32 -26.18
N GLY A 162 -5.52 -5.12 -25.58
CA GLY A 162 -6.22 -4.81 -24.33
C GLY A 162 -5.68 -5.79 -23.30
#